data_AF-Q6LI62-F1
#
_entry.id   AF-Q6LI62-F1
#
_cell.length_a   1.000
_cell.length_b   1.000
_cell.length_c   1.000
_cell.angle_alpha   90.00
_cell.angle_beta   90.00
_cell.angle_gamma   90.00
#
_symmetry.space_group_name_H-M   'P 1'
#
loop_
_entity.id
_entity.type
_entity.pdbx_description
1 polymer ?
#
loop_
_entity_poly.entity_id
_entity_poly.type
_entity_poly.pdbx_seq_one_letter_code
_entity_poly.pdbx_strand_id
1 'polypeptide(L)'
;MSLKKKLLLLLTLLFLLFFVNVAFVHILESKSEDKLLWVNHTHQVLSTSDKLLISLADAETGQRGYLLTNDKHYLEPYLRAIKVTEDLLFELKRLTADNPKQQTLLKALEIDIDKKCAELKQSIDLFETDSTAALQLVSSDVGKQYMDNIRWYLLSFSSEENRLLEKRKGDYREVRAYISTIIIIEVLVMLFLAVFTFTIINKNLFEPLLKLIMVTKKMEKGAPCVRLLVASNFH
;
A
#
# COMPACT_ATOMS: atom_id res chain seq x y z
N MET A 1 19.68 21.76 43.26
CA MET A 1 18.46 20.94 43.09
C MET A 1 18.68 19.56 43.74
N SER A 2 17.78 19.08 44.59
CA SER A 2 17.92 17.79 45.31
C SER A 2 18.05 16.60 44.32
N LEU A 3 18.85 15.59 44.69
CA LEU A 3 19.08 14.36 43.91
C LEU A 3 17.76 13.71 43.47
N LYS A 4 16.74 13.71 44.36
CA LYS A 4 15.39 13.21 44.07
C LYS A 4 14.73 13.95 42.91
N LYS A 5 14.85 15.28 42.84
CA LYS A 5 14.28 16.11 41.77
C LYS A 5 14.98 15.85 40.43
N LYS A 6 16.31 15.68 40.43
CA LYS A 6 17.10 15.34 39.21
C LYS A 6 16.68 13.99 38.63
N LEU A 7 16.53 12.98 39.50
CA LEU A 7 16.11 11.65 39.12
C LEU A 7 14.68 11.63 38.55
N LEU A 8 13.75 12.31 39.23
CA LEU A 8 12.37 12.37 38.81
C LEU A 8 12.24 13.05 37.44
N LEU A 9 12.97 14.15 37.20
CA LEU A 9 13.01 14.84 35.91
C LEU A 9 13.54 13.95 34.76
N LEU A 10 14.65 13.24 34.98
CA LEU A 10 15.21 12.32 33.99
C LEU A 10 14.26 11.16 33.67
N LEU A 11 13.63 10.58 34.69
CA LEU A 11 12.67 9.51 34.51
C LEU A 11 11.43 9.99 33.76
N THR A 12 10.89 11.16 34.11
CA THR A 12 9.74 11.75 33.39
C THR A 12 10.08 12.08 31.95
N LEU A 13 11.29 12.55 31.67
CA LEU A 13 11.76 12.83 30.31
C LEU A 13 11.85 11.55 29.47
N LEU A 14 12.34 10.46 30.08
CA LEU A 14 12.48 9.16 29.41
C LEU A 14 11.10 8.56 29.08
N PHE A 15 10.15 8.61 30.02
CA PHE A 15 8.77 8.20 29.76
C PHE A 15 8.09 9.09 28.70
N LEU A 16 8.29 10.40 28.75
CA LEU A 16 7.72 11.32 27.76
C LEU A 16 8.22 10.98 26.35
N LEU A 17 9.52 10.77 26.18
CA LEU A 17 10.11 10.35 24.91
C LEU A 17 9.51 9.02 24.43
N PHE A 18 9.42 8.03 25.32
CA PHE A 18 8.80 6.74 24.99
C PHE A 18 7.36 6.87 24.49
N PHE A 19 6.51 7.64 25.17
CA PHE A 19 5.12 7.82 24.75
C PHE A 19 4.99 8.62 23.44
N VAL A 20 5.86 9.62 23.22
CA VAL A 20 5.93 10.33 21.94
C VAL A 20 6.32 9.38 20.81
N ASN A 21 7.29 8.47 21.04
CA ASN A 21 7.68 7.45 20.07
C ASN A 21 6.51 6.53 19.71
N VAL A 22 5.83 5.98 20.71
CA VAL A 22 4.69 5.07 20.51
C VAL A 22 3.57 5.78 19.73
N ALA A 23 3.23 7.01 20.10
CA ALA A 23 2.22 7.79 19.38
C ALA A 23 2.65 8.06 17.93
N PHE A 24 3.93 8.38 17.71
CA PHE A 24 4.48 8.67 16.39
C PHE A 24 4.50 7.42 15.49
N VAL A 25 4.88 6.25 16.02
CA VAL A 25 4.83 4.96 15.31
C VAL A 25 3.39 4.59 14.95
N HIS A 26 2.43 4.83 15.84
CA HIS A 26 1.03 4.51 15.58
C HIS A 26 0.41 5.39 14.48
N ILE A 27 0.74 6.69 14.46
CA ILE A 27 0.36 7.61 13.36
C ILE A 27 0.95 7.18 12.01
N LEU A 28 2.08 6.47 12.02
CA LEU A 28 2.71 5.98 10.80
C LEU A 28 2.11 4.69 10.29
N GLU A 29 1.72 3.82 11.20
CA GLU A 29 1.05 2.58 10.86
C GLU A 29 -0.29 2.86 10.17
N SER A 30 -1.03 3.88 10.58
CA SER A 30 -2.26 4.30 9.90
C SER A 30 -2.02 4.76 8.45
N LYS A 31 -0.90 5.45 8.17
CA LYS A 31 -0.51 5.79 6.77
C LYS A 31 -0.11 4.57 5.94
N SER A 32 0.21 3.44 6.57
CA SER A 32 0.50 2.19 5.87
C SER A 32 -0.78 1.50 5.37
N GLU A 33 -1.92 1.71 6.02
CA GLU A 33 -3.20 1.17 5.57
C GLU A 33 -3.66 1.83 4.27
N ASP A 34 -3.55 3.15 4.15
CA ASP A 34 -3.83 3.90 2.91
C ASP A 34 -3.00 3.35 1.74
N LYS A 35 -1.73 3.02 2.00
CA LYS A 35 -0.86 2.42 0.99
C LYS A 35 -1.41 1.08 0.50
N LEU A 36 -1.86 0.20 1.41
CA LEU A 36 -2.45 -1.08 1.05
C LEU A 36 -3.75 -0.90 0.27
N LEU A 37 -4.59 0.06 0.66
CA LEU A 37 -5.82 0.40 -0.04
C LEU A 37 -5.54 0.81 -1.49
N TRP A 38 -4.57 1.71 -1.72
CA TRP A 38 -4.22 2.16 -3.06
C TRP A 38 -3.54 1.07 -3.92
N VAL A 39 -2.73 0.20 -3.31
CA VAL A 39 -2.15 -0.96 -4.00
C VAL A 39 -3.26 -1.92 -4.44
N ASN A 40 -4.19 -2.25 -3.53
CA ASN A 40 -5.33 -3.11 -3.83
C ASN A 40 -6.23 -2.49 -4.91
N HIS A 41 -6.51 -1.19 -4.81
CA HIS A 41 -7.27 -0.45 -5.82
C HIS A 41 -6.61 -0.53 -7.21
N THR A 42 -5.29 -0.28 -7.28
CA THR A 42 -4.53 -0.42 -8.54
C THR A 42 -4.71 -1.83 -9.11
N HIS A 43 -4.56 -2.88 -8.28
CA HIS A 43 -4.73 -4.26 -8.72
C HIS A 43 -6.17 -4.59 -9.14
N GLN A 44 -7.17 -4.02 -8.50
CA GLN A 44 -8.57 -4.16 -8.89
C GLN A 44 -8.83 -3.55 -10.27
N VAL A 45 -8.30 -2.35 -10.52
CA VAL A 45 -8.41 -1.68 -11.82
C VAL A 45 -7.73 -2.50 -12.92
N LEU A 46 -6.49 -2.93 -12.70
CA LEU A 46 -5.73 -3.77 -13.65
C LEU A 46 -6.44 -5.09 -13.92
N SER A 47 -6.90 -5.78 -12.88
CA SER A 47 -7.63 -7.04 -13.03
C SER A 47 -8.95 -6.87 -13.79
N THR A 48 -9.67 -5.78 -13.53
CA THR A 48 -10.94 -5.48 -14.24
C THR A 48 -10.69 -5.19 -15.71
N SER A 49 -9.64 -4.42 -16.02
CA SER A 49 -9.18 -4.16 -17.40
C SER A 49 -8.80 -5.46 -18.13
N ASP A 50 -8.05 -6.36 -17.49
CA ASP A 50 -7.66 -7.64 -18.09
C ASP A 50 -8.87 -8.55 -18.33
N LYS A 51 -9.78 -8.64 -17.36
CA LYS A 51 -11.04 -9.40 -17.52
C LYS A 51 -11.89 -8.86 -18.65
N LEU A 52 -11.92 -7.54 -18.84
CA LEU A 52 -12.66 -6.91 -19.93
C LEU A 52 -12.10 -7.32 -21.29
N LEU A 53 -10.77 -7.32 -21.42
CA LEU A 53 -10.08 -7.80 -22.63
C LEU A 53 -10.37 -9.29 -22.91
N ILE A 54 -10.28 -10.13 -21.88
CA ILE A 54 -10.56 -11.57 -21.97
C ILE A 54 -12.00 -11.80 -22.42
N SER A 55 -12.96 -11.11 -21.81
CA SER A 55 -14.37 -11.22 -22.14
C SER A 55 -14.62 -10.89 -23.63
N LEU A 56 -14.06 -9.79 -24.13
CA LEU A 56 -14.20 -9.43 -25.55
C LEU A 56 -13.52 -10.45 -26.48
N ALA A 57 -12.40 -11.02 -26.07
CA ALA A 57 -11.73 -12.08 -26.83
C ALA A 57 -12.55 -13.38 -26.85
N ASP A 58 -13.21 -13.74 -25.74
CA ASP A 58 -14.13 -14.88 -25.67
C ASP A 58 -15.34 -14.67 -26.57
N ALA A 59 -15.85 -13.44 -26.64
CA ALA A 59 -16.94 -13.08 -27.57
C ALA A 59 -16.55 -13.27 -29.03
N GLU A 60 -15.38 -12.76 -29.43
CA GLU A 60 -14.83 -12.94 -30.77
C GLU A 60 -14.54 -14.41 -31.08
N THR A 61 -14.05 -15.17 -30.10
CA THR A 61 -13.74 -16.59 -30.25
C THR A 61 -15.00 -17.41 -30.46
N GLY A 62 -16.05 -17.18 -29.66
CA GLY A 62 -17.34 -17.86 -29.82
C GLY A 62 -17.99 -17.54 -31.16
N GLN A 63 -17.99 -16.27 -31.55
CA GLN A 63 -18.48 -15.84 -32.86
C GLN A 63 -17.76 -16.54 -34.01
N ARG A 64 -16.41 -16.56 -34.02
CA ARG A 64 -15.64 -17.21 -35.07
C ARG A 64 -15.84 -18.73 -35.09
N GLY A 65 -15.96 -19.35 -33.92
CA GLY A 65 -16.28 -20.77 -33.80
C GLY A 65 -17.62 -21.09 -34.47
N TYR A 66 -18.64 -20.27 -34.25
CA TYR A 66 -19.94 -20.41 -34.91
C TYR A 66 -19.84 -20.22 -36.43
N LEU A 67 -19.18 -19.17 -36.90
CA LEU A 67 -19.02 -18.93 -38.36
C LEU A 67 -18.24 -20.05 -39.06
N LEU A 68 -17.30 -20.68 -38.36
CA LEU A 68 -16.46 -21.75 -38.93
C LEU A 68 -17.20 -23.10 -38.97
N THR A 69 -18.03 -23.38 -37.97
CA THR A 69 -18.62 -24.72 -37.76
C THR A 69 -20.11 -24.79 -38.07
N ASN A 70 -20.78 -23.64 -38.14
CA ASN A 70 -22.24 -23.51 -38.16
C ASN A 70 -22.93 -24.19 -36.96
N ASP A 71 -22.21 -24.45 -35.87
CA ASP A 71 -22.76 -25.03 -34.65
C ASP A 71 -23.03 -23.94 -33.60
N LYS A 72 -24.30 -23.76 -33.26
CA LYS A 72 -24.78 -22.74 -32.31
C LYS A 72 -24.20 -22.93 -30.89
N HIS A 73 -23.68 -24.11 -30.53
CA HIS A 73 -23.00 -24.30 -29.25
C HIS A 73 -21.77 -23.39 -29.10
N TYR A 74 -21.10 -23.02 -30.21
CA TYR A 74 -20.00 -22.06 -30.16
C TYR A 74 -20.44 -20.63 -29.82
N LEU A 75 -21.74 -20.31 -29.83
CA LEU A 75 -22.24 -19.00 -29.41
C LEU A 75 -22.35 -18.87 -27.87
N GLU A 76 -22.20 -19.95 -27.11
CA GLU A 76 -22.26 -19.88 -25.65
C GLU A 76 -21.24 -18.91 -25.02
N PRO A 77 -19.93 -18.95 -25.37
CA PRO A 77 -18.96 -17.95 -24.91
C PRO A 77 -19.35 -16.52 -25.29
N TYR A 78 -19.87 -16.31 -26.51
CA TYR A 78 -20.34 -15.00 -26.98
C TYR A 78 -21.46 -14.45 -26.09
N LEU A 79 -22.51 -15.22 -25.87
CA LEU A 79 -23.67 -14.78 -25.08
C LEU A 79 -23.30 -14.45 -23.62
N ARG A 80 -22.36 -15.20 -23.04
CA ARG A 80 -21.85 -14.90 -21.69
C ARG A 80 -20.96 -13.65 -21.69
N ALA A 81 -20.04 -13.56 -22.63
CA ALA A 81 -19.07 -12.48 -22.72
C ALA A 81 -19.71 -11.10 -22.93
N ILE A 82 -20.77 -10.98 -23.73
CA ILE A 82 -21.43 -9.68 -23.93
C ILE A 82 -21.98 -9.12 -22.61
N LYS A 83 -22.61 -9.95 -21.78
CA LYS A 83 -23.12 -9.53 -20.47
C LYS A 83 -22.00 -9.14 -19.51
N VAL A 84 -20.96 -9.97 -19.44
CA VAL A 84 -19.80 -9.73 -18.57
C VAL A 84 -19.06 -8.45 -18.96
N THR A 85 -18.99 -8.13 -20.25
CA THR A 85 -18.34 -6.91 -20.77
C THR A 85 -19.03 -5.65 -20.24
N GLU A 86 -20.36 -5.62 -20.22
CA GLU A 86 -21.14 -4.48 -19.72
C GLU A 86 -20.90 -4.24 -18.22
N ASP A 87 -20.96 -5.31 -17.42
CA ASP A 87 -20.71 -5.26 -15.97
C ASP A 87 -19.28 -4.78 -15.66
N LEU A 88 -18.28 -5.30 -16.39
CA LEU A 88 -16.88 -4.92 -16.21
C LEU A 88 -16.61 -3.47 -16.63
N LEU A 89 -17.28 -2.98 -17.67
CA LEU A 89 -17.16 -1.59 -18.10
C LEU A 89 -17.74 -0.64 -17.04
N PHE A 90 -18.90 -0.98 -16.47
CA PHE A 90 -19.49 -0.23 -15.35
C PHE A 90 -18.57 -0.23 -14.13
N GLU A 91 -17.99 -1.37 -13.78
CA GLU A 91 -17.05 -1.47 -12.66
C GLU A 91 -15.79 -0.64 -12.89
N LEU A 92 -15.23 -0.68 -14.12
CA LEU A 92 -14.05 0.11 -14.46
C LEU A 92 -14.34 1.63 -14.39
N LYS A 93 -15.53 2.07 -14.79
CA LYS A 93 -16.00 3.46 -14.61
C LYS A 93 -16.02 3.86 -13.14
N ARG A 94 -16.58 2.99 -12.29
CA ARG A 94 -16.73 3.23 -10.85
C ARG A 94 -15.37 3.30 -10.16
N LEU A 95 -14.48 2.34 -10.44
CA LEU A 95 -13.15 2.26 -9.82
C LEU A 95 -12.28 3.47 -10.18
N THR A 96 -12.50 4.09 -11.34
CA THR A 96 -11.66 5.20 -11.83
C THR A 96 -12.36 6.55 -11.81
N ALA A 97 -13.43 6.68 -11.03
CA ALA A 97 -14.24 7.90 -10.94
C ALA A 97 -13.45 9.12 -10.45
N ASP A 98 -12.37 8.91 -9.70
CA ASP A 98 -11.48 9.93 -9.16
C ASP A 98 -10.41 10.41 -10.17
N ASN A 99 -10.31 9.78 -11.35
CA ASN A 99 -9.28 10.06 -12.34
C ASN A 99 -9.87 10.57 -13.68
N PRO A 100 -9.93 11.91 -13.89
CA PRO A 100 -10.49 12.49 -15.12
C PRO A 100 -9.82 12.04 -16.42
N LYS A 101 -8.52 11.72 -16.38
CA LYS A 101 -7.79 11.24 -17.56
C LYS A 101 -8.27 9.85 -17.96
N GLN A 102 -8.44 8.96 -16.98
CA GLN A 102 -8.99 7.64 -17.21
C GLN A 102 -10.46 7.69 -17.64
N GLN A 103 -11.27 8.56 -17.07
CA GLN A 103 -12.66 8.77 -17.52
C GLN A 103 -12.74 9.21 -18.99
N THR A 104 -11.78 10.02 -19.45
CA THR A 104 -11.71 10.43 -20.85
C THR A 104 -11.34 9.26 -21.77
N LEU A 105 -10.33 8.47 -21.39
CA LEU A 105 -9.96 7.25 -22.13
C LEU A 105 -11.09 6.23 -22.16
N LEU A 106 -11.81 6.09 -21.05
CA LEU A 106 -12.89 5.12 -20.92
C LEU A 106 -14.06 5.43 -21.85
N LYS A 107 -14.39 6.72 -22.06
CA LYS A 107 -15.39 7.10 -23.08
C LYS A 107 -14.99 6.66 -24.49
N ALA A 108 -13.72 6.78 -24.84
CA ALA A 108 -13.22 6.35 -26.15
C ALA A 108 -13.21 4.81 -26.26
N LEU A 109 -12.83 4.13 -25.18
CA LEU A 109 -12.88 2.67 -25.07
C LEU A 109 -14.31 2.14 -25.24
N GLU A 110 -15.29 2.73 -24.56
CA GLU A 110 -16.71 2.36 -24.63
C GLU A 110 -17.24 2.43 -26.06
N ILE A 111 -16.91 3.50 -26.80
CA ILE A 111 -17.31 3.64 -28.20
C ILE A 111 -16.78 2.49 -29.07
N ASP A 112 -15.52 2.09 -28.88
CA ASP A 112 -14.93 1.00 -29.69
C ASP A 112 -15.41 -0.38 -29.23
N ILE A 113 -15.73 -0.55 -27.93
CA ILE A 113 -16.43 -1.75 -27.42
C ILE A 113 -17.80 -1.88 -28.07
N ASP A 114 -18.59 -0.82 -28.10
CA ASP A 114 -19.93 -0.84 -28.69
C ASP A 114 -19.87 -1.20 -30.19
N LYS A 115 -18.92 -0.60 -30.92
CA LYS A 115 -18.68 -0.96 -32.33
C LYS A 115 -18.26 -2.42 -32.49
N LYS A 116 -17.41 -2.93 -31.61
CA LYS A 116 -16.97 -4.33 -31.64
C LYS A 116 -18.13 -5.27 -31.37
N CYS A 117 -18.94 -5.02 -30.35
CA CYS A 117 -20.12 -5.81 -30.04
C CYS A 117 -21.16 -5.78 -31.18
N ALA A 118 -21.35 -4.61 -31.81
CA ALA A 118 -22.22 -4.47 -32.98
C ALA A 118 -21.71 -5.25 -34.20
N GLU A 119 -20.41 -5.21 -34.49
CA GLU A 119 -19.78 -5.99 -35.56
C GLU A 119 -19.93 -7.51 -35.35
N LEU A 120 -19.68 -7.98 -34.12
CA LEU A 120 -19.87 -9.39 -33.76
C LEU A 120 -21.34 -9.81 -33.93
N LYS A 121 -22.28 -8.98 -33.48
CA LYS A 121 -23.71 -9.26 -33.66
C LYS A 121 -24.09 -9.30 -35.14
N GLN A 122 -23.67 -8.30 -35.91
CA GLN A 122 -24.00 -8.18 -37.33
C GLN A 122 -23.47 -9.38 -38.13
N SER A 123 -22.25 -9.85 -37.85
CA SER A 123 -21.69 -11.01 -38.53
C SER A 123 -22.42 -12.32 -38.19
N ILE A 124 -22.87 -12.49 -36.95
CA ILE A 124 -23.71 -13.64 -36.54
C ILE A 124 -25.06 -13.60 -37.26
N ASP A 125 -25.74 -12.45 -37.23
CA ASP A 125 -27.05 -12.27 -37.85
C ASP A 125 -26.98 -12.46 -39.38
N LEU A 126 -25.95 -11.90 -40.02
CA LEU A 126 -25.72 -12.06 -41.46
C LEU A 126 -25.48 -13.52 -41.83
N PHE A 127 -24.77 -14.29 -41.00
CA PHE A 127 -24.42 -15.67 -41.32
C PHE A 127 -25.64 -16.59 -41.47
N GLU A 128 -26.73 -16.29 -40.76
CA GLU A 128 -27.99 -17.02 -40.91
C GLU A 128 -28.67 -16.77 -42.28
N THR A 129 -28.42 -15.60 -42.90
CA THR A 129 -29.06 -15.20 -44.17
C THR A 129 -28.14 -15.28 -45.39
N ASP A 130 -26.87 -14.96 -45.22
CA ASP A 130 -25.82 -14.87 -46.23
C ASP A 130 -24.44 -15.07 -45.57
N SER A 131 -23.98 -16.32 -45.58
CA SER A 131 -22.68 -16.70 -45.02
C SER A 131 -21.50 -16.04 -45.75
N THR A 132 -21.65 -15.69 -47.03
CA THR A 132 -20.59 -15.02 -47.79
C THR A 132 -20.44 -13.58 -47.34
N ALA A 133 -21.56 -12.86 -47.16
CA ALA A 133 -21.55 -11.50 -46.63
C ALA A 133 -21.01 -11.44 -45.20
N ALA A 134 -21.35 -12.41 -44.34
CA ALA A 134 -20.80 -12.52 -42.99
C ALA A 134 -19.28 -12.69 -43.00
N LEU A 135 -18.75 -13.57 -43.86
CA LEU A 135 -17.30 -13.78 -44.00
C LEU A 135 -16.59 -12.54 -44.57
N GLN A 136 -17.20 -11.84 -45.53
CA GLN A 136 -16.67 -10.58 -46.06
C GLN A 136 -16.57 -9.49 -44.98
N LEU A 137 -17.57 -9.38 -44.09
CA LEU A 137 -17.52 -8.45 -42.97
C LEU A 137 -16.35 -8.76 -42.04
N VAL A 138 -16.15 -10.04 -41.68
CA VAL A 138 -15.01 -10.45 -40.83
C VAL A 138 -13.67 -10.21 -41.53
N SER A 139 -13.58 -10.49 -42.83
CA SER A 139 -12.37 -10.26 -43.64
C SER A 139 -12.09 -8.78 -43.95
N SER A 140 -13.01 -7.86 -43.64
CA SER A 140 -12.80 -6.42 -43.79
C SER A 140 -11.83 -5.83 -42.74
N ASP A 141 -11.41 -6.63 -41.76
CA ASP A 141 -10.56 -6.25 -40.63
C ASP A 141 -11.11 -5.13 -39.73
N VAL A 142 -12.34 -4.67 -39.94
CA VAL A 142 -12.95 -3.61 -39.12
C VAL A 142 -13.05 -4.05 -37.64
N GLY A 143 -13.45 -5.30 -37.41
CA GLY A 143 -13.51 -5.89 -36.06
C GLY A 143 -12.12 -6.04 -35.42
N LYS A 144 -11.06 -6.22 -36.22
CA LYS A 144 -9.67 -6.26 -35.73
C LYS A 144 -9.21 -4.86 -35.33
N GLN A 145 -9.53 -3.83 -36.12
CA GLN A 145 -9.20 -2.45 -35.80
C GLN A 145 -9.82 -2.02 -34.46
N TYR A 146 -11.09 -2.34 -34.22
CA TYR A 146 -11.73 -2.07 -32.92
C TYR A 146 -11.02 -2.79 -31.78
N MET A 147 -10.68 -4.07 -31.96
CA MET A 147 -9.98 -4.83 -30.93
C MET A 147 -8.56 -4.32 -30.66
N ASP A 148 -7.83 -3.87 -31.69
CA ASP A 148 -6.51 -3.27 -31.54
C ASP A 148 -6.57 -1.92 -30.80
N ASN A 149 -7.58 -1.09 -31.07
CA ASN A 149 -7.83 0.14 -30.31
C ASN A 149 -8.17 -0.16 -28.85
N ILE A 150 -9.06 -1.13 -28.60
CA ILE A 150 -9.43 -1.57 -27.25
C ILE A 150 -8.18 -2.01 -26.47
N ARG A 151 -7.32 -2.85 -27.07
CA ARG A 151 -6.04 -3.24 -26.46
C ARG A 151 -5.17 -2.03 -26.15
N TRP A 152 -5.09 -1.07 -27.07
CA TRP A 152 -4.30 0.16 -26.86
C TRP A 152 -4.84 1.00 -25.70
N TYR A 153 -6.16 1.18 -25.60
CA TYR A 153 -6.77 1.92 -24.49
C TYR A 153 -6.52 1.22 -23.15
N LEU A 154 -6.69 -0.10 -23.07
CA LEU A 154 -6.46 -0.87 -21.85
C LEU A 154 -4.98 -0.88 -21.42
N LEU A 155 -4.06 -0.95 -22.37
CA LEU A 155 -2.62 -0.79 -22.11
C LEU A 155 -2.29 0.61 -21.57
N SER A 156 -2.89 1.65 -22.15
CA SER A 156 -2.75 3.03 -21.67
C SER A 156 -3.30 3.19 -20.26
N PHE A 157 -4.42 2.52 -19.97
CA PHE A 157 -5.04 2.48 -18.65
C PHE A 157 -4.11 1.84 -17.61
N SER A 158 -3.57 0.67 -17.93
CA SER A 158 -2.62 -0.06 -17.09
C SER A 158 -1.33 0.72 -16.86
N SER A 159 -0.83 1.42 -17.88
CA SER A 159 0.37 2.25 -17.78
C SER A 159 0.15 3.43 -16.82
N GLU A 160 -1.02 4.08 -16.87
CA GLU A 160 -1.34 5.19 -15.96
C GLU A 160 -1.49 4.70 -14.51
N GLU A 161 -2.15 3.57 -14.27
CA GLU A 161 -2.27 2.97 -12.94
C GLU A 161 -0.89 2.61 -12.36
N ASN A 162 -0.03 1.96 -13.14
CA ASN A 162 1.33 1.64 -12.70
C ASN A 162 2.16 2.90 -12.42
N ARG A 163 1.99 3.95 -13.22
CA ARG A 163 2.65 5.25 -12.99
C ARG A 163 2.17 5.91 -11.70
N LEU A 164 0.86 5.89 -11.42
CA LEU A 164 0.29 6.40 -10.18
C LEU A 164 0.76 5.59 -8.96
N LEU A 165 0.81 4.28 -9.09
CA LEU A 165 1.32 3.37 -8.06
C LEU A 165 2.79 3.65 -7.74
N GLU A 166 3.66 3.79 -8.75
CA GLU A 166 5.08 4.08 -8.52
C GLU A 166 5.29 5.48 -7.92
N LYS A 167 4.51 6.48 -8.34
CA LYS A 167 4.52 7.81 -7.70
C LYS A 167 4.18 7.71 -6.21
N ARG A 168 3.07 7.04 -5.87
CA ARG A 168 2.67 6.81 -4.48
C ARG A 168 3.75 6.05 -3.70
N LYS A 169 4.34 5.00 -4.27
CA LYS A 169 5.45 4.27 -3.64
C LYS A 169 6.69 5.13 -3.41
N GLY A 170 7.02 6.03 -4.32
CA GLY A 170 8.11 7.01 -4.19
C GLY A 170 7.89 7.93 -2.99
N ASP A 171 6.72 8.56 -2.94
CA ASP A 171 6.30 9.45 -1.84
C ASP A 171 6.41 8.73 -0.48
N TYR A 172 6.02 7.45 -0.41
CA TYR A 172 6.15 6.65 0.82
C TYR A 172 7.59 6.23 1.16
N ARG A 173 8.46 6.03 0.17
CA ARG A 173 9.86 5.64 0.41
C ARG A 173 10.66 6.77 1.04
N GLU A 174 10.51 7.99 0.52
CA GLU A 174 11.19 9.17 1.07
C GLU A 174 10.75 9.46 2.50
N VAL A 175 9.43 9.40 2.75
CA VAL A 175 8.87 9.54 4.10
C VAL A 175 9.40 8.46 5.04
N ARG A 176 9.45 7.19 4.59
CA ARG A 176 9.97 6.09 5.41
C ARG A 176 11.45 6.26 5.75
N ALA A 177 12.28 6.69 4.80
CA ALA A 177 13.72 6.87 5.02
C ALA A 177 13.99 7.96 6.07
N TYR A 178 13.35 9.13 5.94
CA TYR A 178 13.45 10.22 6.90
C TYR A 178 13.07 9.77 8.32
N ILE A 179 12.02 8.97 8.43
CA ILE A 179 11.49 8.48 9.70
C ILE A 179 12.38 7.42 10.33
N SER A 180 12.89 6.47 9.55
CA SER A 180 13.85 5.47 10.05
C SER A 180 15.09 6.15 10.65
N THR A 181 15.57 7.24 10.04
CA THR A 181 16.68 8.04 10.59
C THR A 181 16.32 8.69 11.92
N ILE A 182 15.12 9.29 12.04
CA ILE A 182 14.66 9.88 13.32
C ILE A 182 14.58 8.82 14.42
N ILE A 183 14.01 7.65 14.13
CA ILE A 183 13.90 6.54 15.10
C ILE A 183 15.29 6.10 15.58
N ILE A 184 16.27 5.96 14.67
CA ILE A 184 17.63 5.58 15.04
C ILE A 184 18.24 6.62 15.99
N ILE A 185 18.12 7.92 15.67
CA ILE A 185 18.62 9.01 16.52
C ILE A 185 17.94 8.96 17.90
N GLU A 186 16.63 8.75 17.94
CA GLU A 186 15.87 8.70 19.18
C GLU A 186 16.28 7.52 20.07
N VAL A 187 16.42 6.31 19.50
CA VAL A 187 16.89 5.13 20.24
C VAL A 187 18.28 5.38 20.83
N LEU A 188 19.17 6.03 20.09
CA LEU A 188 20.50 6.42 20.58
C LEU A 188 20.41 7.41 21.74
N VAL A 189 19.55 8.42 21.66
CA VAL A 189 19.32 9.39 22.74
C VAL A 189 18.72 8.71 23.98
N MET A 190 17.77 7.79 23.80
CA MET A 190 17.14 7.04 24.89
C MET A 190 18.17 6.13 25.59
N LEU A 191 19.01 5.42 24.84
CA LEU A 191 20.11 4.62 25.38
C LEU A 191 21.11 5.49 26.15
N PHE A 192 21.48 6.64 25.60
CA PHE A 192 22.36 7.59 26.28
C PHE A 192 21.78 8.07 27.61
N LEU A 193 20.51 8.49 27.64
CA LEU A 193 19.83 8.94 28.86
C LEU A 193 19.68 7.83 29.89
N ALA A 194 19.42 6.59 29.45
CA ALA A 194 19.34 5.43 30.34
C ALA A 194 20.69 5.14 31.02
N VAL A 195 21.78 5.07 30.25
CA VAL A 195 23.15 4.88 30.77
C VAL A 195 23.54 6.04 31.69
N PHE A 196 23.26 7.28 31.28
CA PHE A 196 23.56 8.46 32.07
C PHE A 196 22.82 8.44 33.41
N THR A 197 21.53 8.11 33.41
CA THR A 197 20.72 7.99 34.64
C THR A 197 21.24 6.86 35.53
N PHE A 198 21.58 5.70 34.96
CA PHE A 198 22.17 4.58 35.69
C PHE A 198 23.48 4.97 36.39
N THR A 199 24.39 5.67 35.70
CA THR A 199 25.66 6.12 36.31
C THR A 199 25.45 7.12 37.45
N ILE A 200 24.47 8.03 37.34
CA ILE A 200 24.10 8.97 38.41
C ILE A 200 23.53 8.23 39.61
N ILE A 201 22.64 7.26 39.40
CA ILE A 201 22.08 6.45 40.49
C ILE A 201 23.18 5.66 41.20
N ASN A 202 24.08 5.03 40.44
CA ASN A 202 25.13 4.20 41.01
C ASN A 202 26.10 5.02 41.87
N LYS A 203 26.55 6.19 41.36
CA LYS A 203 27.51 7.06 42.07
C LYS A 203 26.90 7.77 43.27
N ASN A 204 25.66 8.27 43.15
CA ASN A 204 25.09 9.16 44.17
C ASN A 204 24.20 8.44 45.20
N LEU A 205 23.68 7.26 44.88
CA LEU A 205 22.78 6.51 45.76
C LEU A 205 23.46 5.25 46.29
N PHE A 206 23.88 4.34 45.41
CA PHE A 206 24.34 3.00 45.81
C PHE A 206 25.71 3.03 46.51
N GLU A 207 26.69 3.74 45.97
CA GLU A 207 28.02 3.82 46.60
C GLU A 207 27.97 4.36 48.04
N PRO A 208 27.30 5.49 48.34
CA PRO A 208 27.16 5.98 49.71
C PRO A 208 26.40 5.03 50.65
N LEU A 209 25.34 4.38 50.16
CA LEU A 209 24.55 3.41 50.94
C LEU A 209 25.37 2.17 51.31
N LEU A 210 26.15 1.64 50.37
CA LEU A 210 27.03 0.51 50.62
C LEU A 210 28.13 0.87 51.63
N LYS A 211 28.70 2.08 51.55
CA LYS A 211 29.65 2.59 52.54
C LYS A 211 29.00 2.68 53.93
N LEU A 212 27.77 3.19 54.02
CA LEU A 212 27.00 3.25 55.28
C LEU A 212 26.76 1.85 55.87
N ILE A 213 26.30 0.89 55.08
CA ILE A 213 26.08 -0.50 55.51
C ILE A 213 27.40 -1.16 55.96
N MET A 214 28.51 -0.89 55.27
CA MET A 214 29.83 -1.39 55.68
C MET A 214 30.26 -0.84 57.03
N VAL A 215 30.03 0.46 57.27
CA VAL A 215 30.37 1.12 58.54
C VAL A 215 29.48 0.60 59.67
N THR A 216 28.18 0.44 59.46
CA THR A 216 27.28 -0.13 60.48
C THR A 216 27.62 -1.58 60.80
N LYS A 217 27.93 -2.41 59.80
CA LYS A 217 28.37 -3.80 60.00
C LYS A 217 29.71 -3.90 60.72
N LYS A 218 30.61 -2.93 60.54
CA LYS A 218 31.86 -2.82 61.33
C LYS A 218 31.59 -2.40 62.77
N MET A 219 30.64 -1.49 63.00
CA MET A 219 30.21 -1.09 64.35
C MET A 219 29.53 -2.23 65.11
N GLU A 220 28.68 -3.02 64.44
CA GLU A 220 28.03 -4.21 65.02
C GLU A 220 29.07 -5.26 65.49
N LYS A 221 30.20 -5.36 64.79
CA LYS A 221 31.33 -6.23 65.17
C LYS A 221 32.28 -5.62 66.22
N GLY A 222 31.91 -4.50 66.84
CA GLY A 222 32.68 -3.88 67.93
C GLY A 222 33.90 -3.06 67.50
N ALA A 223 34.06 -2.73 66.22
CA ALA A 223 35.15 -1.87 65.76
C ALA A 223 34.86 -0.39 66.10
N PRO A 224 35.87 0.41 66.53
CA PRO A 224 35.66 1.80 66.94
C PRO A 224 35.16 2.67 65.77
N CYS A 225 34.26 3.60 66.08
CA CYS A 225 33.63 4.49 65.11
C CYS A 225 34.68 5.43 64.48
N VAL A 226 35.02 5.19 63.22
CA VAL A 226 35.86 6.13 62.45
C VAL A 226 34.98 7.32 62.06
N ARG A 227 35.32 8.49 62.59
CA ARG A 227 34.63 9.77 62.36
C ARG A 227 34.52 10.06 60.86
N LEU A 228 33.32 9.97 60.30
CA LEU A 228 33.03 10.38 58.92
C LEU A 228 33.09 11.90 58.85
N LEU A 229 34.23 12.44 58.43
CA LEU A 229 34.31 13.82 57.94
C LEU A 229 33.49 13.89 56.64
N VAL A 230 32.28 14.41 56.75
CA VAL A 230 31.48 14.83 55.59
C VAL A 230 32.22 16.00 54.95
N ALA A 231 33.06 15.73 53.95
CA ALA A 231 33.58 16.77 53.07
C ALA A 231 32.40 17.30 52.25
N SER A 232 31.82 18.41 52.73
CA SER A 232 30.81 19.19 52.04
C SER A 232 31.44 19.89 50.83
N ASN A 233 31.48 19.22 49.68
CA ASN A 233 31.69 19.90 48.41
C ASN A 233 30.32 20.26 47.82
N PHE A 234 29.72 21.32 48.38
CA PHE A 234 28.71 22.12 47.72
C PHE A 234 29.42 23.36 47.16
N HIS A 235 29.77 23.33 45.88
CA HIS A 235 29.84 24.49 44.99
C HIS A 235 29.55 24.00 43.57
#